data_AF-A0A968J983-F1
#
_entry.id   AF-A0A968J983-F1
#
_cell.length_a   1.000
_cell.length_b   1.000
_cell.length_c   1.000
_cell.angle_alpha   90.00
_cell.angle_beta   90.00
_cell.angle_gamma   90.00
#
_symmetry.space_group_name_H-M   'P 1'
#
loop_
_entity.id
_entity.type
_entity.pdbx_description
1 polymer ?
#
loop_
_entity_poly.entity_id
_entity_poly.type
_entity_poly.pdbx_seq_one_letter_code
_entity_poly.pdbx_strand_id
1 'polypeptide(L)'
;MERAVIEVINEIVLLETQNRFCICDKFRADVAALALNQLHPRYATTFQGSLFTLESIQADQDLQVIIRKEVLSALEQVIPTPRCQDPDCPLQGPTKAEVDLELIPASGE
;
A
#
# COMPACT_ATOMS: atom_id res chain seq x y z
N MET A 1 9.37 -13.31 2.15
CA MET A 1 9.13 -11.96 2.70
C MET A 1 7.92 -11.31 2.04
N GLU A 2 7.91 -11.15 0.72
CA GLU A 2 6.81 -10.54 -0.05
C GLU A 2 5.40 -11.03 0.34
N ARG A 3 5.17 -12.35 0.35
CA ARG A 3 3.87 -12.92 0.74
C ARG A 3 3.40 -12.47 2.12
N ALA A 4 4.31 -12.49 3.12
CA ALA A 4 3.99 -12.05 4.48
C ALA A 4 3.67 -10.55 4.55
N VAL A 5 4.40 -9.72 3.80
CA VAL A 5 4.12 -8.28 3.71
C VAL A 5 2.75 -8.02 3.09
N ILE A 6 2.40 -8.72 2.01
CA ILE A 6 1.09 -8.59 1.34
C ILE A 6 -0.04 -9.04 2.28
N GLU A 7 0.13 -10.13 3.03
CA GLU A 7 -0.83 -10.60 4.02
C GLU A 7 -1.11 -9.52 5.09
N VAL A 8 -0.06 -8.89 5.64
CA VAL A 8 -0.19 -7.81 6.64
C VAL A 8 -0.83 -6.56 6.05
N ILE A 9 -0.48 -6.18 4.81
CA ILE A 9 -1.12 -5.06 4.11
C ILE A 9 -2.63 -5.32 3.97
N ASN A 10 -2.99 -6.52 3.52
CA ASN A 10 -4.39 -6.90 3.35
C ASN A 10 -5.14 -6.90 4.68
N GLU A 11 -4.53 -7.43 5.74
CA GLU A 11 -5.10 -7.41 7.10
C GLU A 11 -5.40 -5.96 7.55
N ILE A 12 -4.42 -5.06 7.45
CA ILE A 12 -4.58 -3.67 7.88
C ILE A 12 -5.66 -2.96 7.05
N VAL A 13 -5.63 -3.11 5.73
CA VAL A 13 -6.61 -2.47 4.84
C VAL A 13 -8.03 -3.01 5.05
N LEU A 14 -8.19 -4.28 5.42
CA LEU A 14 -9.49 -4.88 5.73
C LEU A 14 -10.04 -4.46 7.09
N LEU A 15 -9.16 -4.21 8.08
CA LEU A 15 -9.55 -3.81 9.43
C LEU A 15 -9.93 -2.32 9.53
N GLU A 16 -9.37 -1.49 8.66
CA GLU A 16 -9.62 -0.05 8.65
C GLU A 16 -10.80 0.34 7.75
N THR A 17 -11.48 1.43 8.11
CA THR A 17 -12.64 1.94 7.38
C THR A 17 -12.27 2.33 5.94
N GLN A 18 -13.12 1.97 4.98
CA GLN A 18 -12.91 2.10 3.52
C GLN A 18 -12.47 3.50 3.02
N ASN A 19 -12.59 4.56 3.84
CA ASN A 19 -12.22 5.91 3.46
C ASN A 19 -10.74 6.27 3.71
N ARG A 20 -9.96 5.42 4.39
CA ARG A 20 -8.56 5.76 4.74
C ARG A 20 -7.52 5.18 3.79
N PHE A 21 -7.89 4.17 3.00
CA PHE A 21 -6.97 3.45 2.13
C PHE A 21 -7.60 3.18 0.77
N CYS A 22 -6.79 3.21 -0.29
CA CYS A 22 -7.20 2.71 -1.58
C CYS A 22 -6.99 1.18 -1.63
N ILE A 23 -7.95 0.47 -2.21
CA ILE A 23 -7.90 -1.00 -2.37
C ILE A 23 -7.32 -1.44 -3.71
N CYS A 24 -6.83 -0.52 -4.53
CA CYS A 24 -6.28 -0.86 -5.85
C CYS A 24 -4.95 -1.63 -5.73
N ASP A 25 -4.68 -2.46 -6.72
CA ASP A 25 -3.47 -3.27 -6.76
C ASP A 25 -2.20 -2.42 -6.80
N LYS A 26 -2.25 -1.23 -7.41
CA LYS A 26 -1.11 -0.30 -7.47
C LYS A 26 -0.75 0.26 -6.11
N PHE A 27 -1.73 0.70 -5.33
CA PHE A 27 -1.51 1.20 -3.98
C PHE A 27 -0.86 0.11 -3.11
N ARG A 28 -1.38 -1.11 -3.19
CA ARG A 28 -0.82 -2.27 -2.47
C ARG A 28 0.61 -2.57 -2.90
N ALA A 29 0.90 -2.51 -4.21
CA ALA A 29 2.24 -2.72 -4.74
C ALA A 29 3.23 -1.64 -4.30
N ASP A 30 2.83 -0.37 -4.29
CA ASP A 30 3.66 0.75 -3.84
C ASP A 30 4.03 0.61 -2.36
N VAL A 31 3.04 0.29 -1.51
CA VAL A 31 3.26 0.04 -0.07
C VAL A 31 4.18 -1.16 0.13
N ALA A 32 3.92 -2.27 -0.58
CA ALA A 32 4.74 -3.47 -0.49
C ALA A 32 6.19 -3.19 -0.91
N ALA A 33 6.41 -2.43 -1.99
CA ALA A 33 7.74 -2.07 -2.44
C ALA A 33 8.51 -1.25 -1.39
N LEU A 34 7.87 -0.23 -0.81
CA LEU A 34 8.51 0.58 0.24
C LEU A 34 8.83 -0.24 1.50
N ALA A 35 7.91 -1.09 1.94
CA ALA A 35 8.14 -1.96 3.10
C ALA A 35 9.25 -2.99 2.84
N LEU A 36 9.24 -3.64 1.68
CA LEU A 36 10.24 -4.65 1.31
C LEU A 36 11.65 -4.08 1.20
N ASN A 37 11.81 -2.81 0.82
CA ASN A 37 13.11 -2.16 0.76
C ASN A 37 13.78 -2.01 2.14
N GLN A 38 13.00 -2.01 3.23
CA GLN A 38 13.52 -1.90 4.60
C GLN A 38 13.71 -3.26 5.28
N LEU A 39 13.13 -4.32 4.72
CA LEU A 39 13.14 -5.66 5.29
C LEU A 39 14.27 -6.51 4.70
N HIS A 40 14.84 -7.39 5.53
CA HIS A 40 15.88 -8.30 5.04
C HIS A 40 15.28 -9.30 4.03
N PRO A 41 15.84 -9.43 2.81
CA PRO A 41 15.30 -10.33 1.81
C PRO A 41 15.45 -11.79 2.24
N ARG A 42 14.41 -12.58 1.99
CA ARG A 42 14.39 -14.02 2.24
C ARG A 42 13.82 -14.71 1.01
N TYR A 43 14.72 -15.23 0.17
CA TYR A 43 14.40 -15.88 -1.09
C TYR A 43 14.44 -17.40 -0.95
N ALA A 44 13.56 -18.06 -1.70
CA ALA A 44 13.55 -19.51 -1.84
C ALA A 44 13.52 -19.87 -3.33
N THR A 45 14.24 -20.91 -3.71
CA THR A 45 14.35 -21.37 -5.10
C THR A 45 13.33 -22.44 -5.47
N THR A 46 12.60 -22.97 -4.48
CA THR A 46 11.57 -23.99 -4.66
C THR A 46 10.28 -23.56 -3.97
N PHE A 47 9.15 -24.06 -4.47
CA PHE A 47 7.85 -23.80 -3.85
C PHE A 47 7.82 -24.28 -2.40
N GLN A 48 8.32 -25.49 -2.12
CA GLN A 48 8.40 -26.03 -0.76
C GLN A 48 9.27 -25.17 0.15
N GLY A 49 10.44 -24.71 -0.32
CA GLY A 49 11.29 -23.79 0.44
C GLY A 49 10.59 -22.45 0.72
N SER A 50 9.76 -21.97 -0.21
CA SER A 50 8.99 -20.73 -0.01
C SER A 50 7.94 -20.87 1.10
N LEU A 51 7.32 -22.05 1.25
CA LEU A 51 6.37 -22.34 2.32
C LEU A 51 7.08 -22.42 3.67
N PHE A 52 8.19 -23.16 3.78
CA PHE A 52 8.96 -23.21 5.02
C PHE A 52 9.49 -21.83 5.43
N THR A 53 9.91 -21.03 4.46
CA THR A 53 10.33 -19.64 4.71
C THR A 53 9.16 -18.82 5.25
N LEU A 54 7.97 -18.94 4.66
CA LEU A 54 6.76 -18.25 5.13
C LEU A 54 6.39 -18.67 6.56
N GLU A 55 6.35 -19.97 6.84
CA GLU A 55 6.08 -20.50 8.19
C GLU A 55 7.10 -20.00 9.20
N SER A 56 8.39 -19.99 8.86
CA SER A 56 9.43 -19.45 9.74
C SER A 56 9.24 -17.96 10.04
N ILE A 57 8.76 -17.19 9.06
CA ILE A 57 8.47 -15.76 9.24
C ILE A 57 7.23 -15.59 10.15
N GLN A 58 6.19 -16.39 9.94
CA GLN A 58 4.95 -16.33 10.72
C GLN A 58 5.14 -16.78 12.18
N ALA A 59 6.05 -17.72 12.44
CA ALA A 59 6.38 -18.18 13.78
C ALA A 59 7.23 -17.18 14.59
N ASP A 60 7.97 -16.29 13.92
CA ASP A 60 8.86 -15.32 14.55
C ASP A 60 8.10 -14.03 14.90
N GLN A 61 7.70 -13.90 16.17
CA GLN A 61 6.89 -12.76 16.63
C GLN A 61 7.64 -11.42 16.54
N ASP A 62 8.94 -11.39 16.82
CA ASP A 62 9.74 -10.17 16.72
C ASP A 62 9.81 -9.70 15.27
N LEU A 63 9.99 -10.63 14.34
CA LEU A 63 9.95 -10.32 12.92
C LEU A 63 8.57 -9.85 12.46
N GLN A 64 7.47 -10.42 12.97
CA GLN A 64 6.11 -9.94 12.66
C GLN A 64 5.90 -8.49 13.12
N VAL A 65 6.39 -8.12 14.31
CA VAL A 65 6.34 -6.73 14.80
C VAL A 65 7.10 -5.79 13.88
N ILE A 66 8.30 -6.20 13.43
CA ILE A 66 9.11 -5.41 12.49
C ILE A 66 8.38 -5.25 11.15
N ILE A 67 7.86 -6.33 10.58
CA ILE A 67 7.11 -6.30 9.30
C ILE A 67 5.93 -5.33 9.41
N ARG A 68 5.13 -5.43 10.48
CA ARG A 68 3.96 -4.57 10.69
C ARG A 68 4.35 -3.10 10.81
N LYS A 69 5.42 -2.80 11.54
CA LYS A 69 5.95 -1.44 11.68
C LYS A 69 6.37 -0.85 10.33
N GLU A 70 7.11 -1.61 9.52
CA GLU A 70 7.56 -1.14 8.21
C GLU A 70 6.39 -0.97 7.23
N VAL A 71 5.38 -1.83 7.29
CA VAL A 71 4.14 -1.66 6.50
C VAL A 71 3.40 -0.38 6.90
N LEU A 72 3.26 -0.08 8.20
CA LEU A 72 2.62 1.15 8.66
C LEU A 72 3.41 2.40 8.21
N SER A 73 4.73 2.39 8.33
CA SER A 73 5.60 3.45 7.84
C SER A 73 5.49 3.66 6.32
N ALA A 74 5.37 2.58 5.55
CA ALA A 74 5.14 2.64 4.11
C ALA A 74 3.76 3.24 3.80
N LEU A 75 2.71 2.84 4.52
CA LEU A 75 1.36 3.40 4.35
C LEU A 75 1.36 4.92 4.59
N GLU A 76 1.98 5.39 5.67
CA GLU A 76 2.09 6.83 5.97
C GLU A 76 2.74 7.64 4.83
N GLN A 77 3.65 7.02 4.07
CA GLN A 77 4.31 7.66 2.93
C GLN A 77 3.46 7.63 1.65
N VAL A 78 2.68 6.56 1.41
CA VAL A 78 1.90 6.39 0.17
C VAL A 78 0.55 7.12 0.23
N ILE A 79 -0.11 7.16 1.39
CA ILE A 79 -1.41 7.83 1.58
C ILE A 79 -1.45 9.28 1.07
N PRO A 80 -0.47 10.16 1.36
CA PRO A 80 -0.55 11.57 0.92
C PRO A 80 -0.31 11.75 -0.59
N THR A 81 0.31 10.79 -1.27
CA THR A 81 0.61 10.89 -2.72
C THR A 81 0.29 9.58 -3.45
N PRO A 82 -0.99 9.16 -3.48
CA PRO A 82 -1.37 7.88 -4.06
C PRO A 82 -1.23 7.93 -5.58
N ARG A 83 -0.46 7.01 -6.16
CA ARG A 83 -0.32 6.87 -7.62
C ARG A 83 -1.41 5.98 -8.22
N CYS A 84 -2.64 6.17 -7.78
CA CYS A 84 -3.78 5.43 -8.29
C CYS A 84 -4.19 5.99 -9.66
N GLN A 85 -4.54 5.11 -10.60
CA GLN A 85 -5.10 5.49 -11.91
C GLN A 85 -6.61 5.28 -11.98
N ASP A 86 -7.20 4.73 -10.92
CA ASP A 86 -8.63 4.44 -10.86
C ASP A 86 -9.43 5.73 -10.56
N PRO A 87 -10.49 6.02 -11.31
CA PRO A 87 -11.29 7.24 -11.15
C PRO A 87 -12.09 7.26 -9.84
N ASP A 88 -12.35 6.09 -9.23
CA ASP A 88 -13.10 5.93 -7.96
C ASP A 88 -12.19 5.80 -6.73
N CYS A 89 -10.93 6.27 -6.80
CA CYS A 89 -10.01 6.17 -5.69
C CYS A 89 -10.44 7.10 -4.53
N PRO A 90 -10.73 6.58 -3.31
CA PRO A 90 -11.17 7.39 -2.18
C PRO A 90 -10.09 8.35 -1.64
N LEU A 91 -8.84 8.17 -2.07
CA LEU A 91 -7.68 8.97 -1.68
C LEU A 91 -7.30 10.04 -2.72
N GLN A 92 -7.90 10.01 -3.91
CA GLN A 92 -7.78 11.11 -4.86
C GLN A 92 -8.88 12.13 -4.55
N GLY A 93 -8.49 13.24 -3.93
CA GLY A 93 -9.27 14.48 -4.06
C GLY A 93 -9.41 14.87 -5.54
N PRO A 94 -10.35 15.79 -5.88
CA PRO A 94 -10.64 16.13 -7.26
C PRO A 94 -9.34 16.41 -8.01
N THR A 95 -9.19 15.75 -9.15
CA THR A 95 -8.00 15.88 -9.96
C THR A 95 -7.79 17.36 -10.29
N LYS A 96 -6.54 17.81 -10.34
CA LYS A 96 -6.18 19.20 -10.71
C LYS A 96 -6.85 19.67 -12.03
N ALA A 97 -7.31 18.73 -12.87
CA ALA A 97 -8.07 18.98 -14.09
C ALA A 97 -9.50 19.53 -13.87
N GLU A 98 -10.13 19.31 -12.71
CA GLU A 98 -11.44 19.91 -12.38
C GLU A 98 -11.30 21.36 -11.88
N VAL A 99 -10.17 21.72 -11.29
CA VAL A 99 -9.94 23.07 -10.74
C VAL A 99 -9.72 24.11 -11.84
N ASP A 100 -9.16 23.73 -12.99
CA ASP A 100 -8.93 24.66 -14.10
C ASP A 100 -10.20 25.01 -14.91
N LEU A 101 -11.32 24.28 -14.74
CA LEU A 101 -12.56 24.55 -15.48
C LEU A 101 -13.51 25.52 -14.76
N GLU A 102 -13.38 25.71 -13.44
CA GLU A 102 -14.19 26.67 -12.66
C GLU A 102 -13.65 28.11 -12.68
N LEU A 103 -12.50 28.34 -13.31
CA LEU A 103 -11.81 29.64 -13.34
C LEU A 103 -11.91 30.39 -14.67
N ILE A 104 -12.87 30.05 -15.54
CA ILE A 104 -13.24 30.94 -16.65
C ILE A 104 -14.18 32.01 -16.07
N PRO A 105 -13.72 33.25 -15.78
CA PRO A 105 -14.66 34.29 -15.44
C PRO A 105 -15.54 34.51 -16.67
N ALA A 106 -16.85 34.36 -16.50
CA ALA A 106 -17.85 34.76 -17.48
C ALA A 106 -17.55 36.22 -17.87
N SER A 107 -16.97 36.39 -19.06
CA SER A 107 -16.93 37.68 -19.75
C SER A 107 -18.35 37.93 -20.24
N GLY A 108 -18.96 39.03 -19.79
CA GLY A 108 -20.27 39.51 -20.24
C GLY A 108 -20.62 40.75 -19.43
N GLU A 109 -20.23 41.92 -19.94
CA GLU A 109 -21.11 42.93 -20.58
C GLU A 109 -21.47 44.07 -19.61
#